data_AF-A0AA42R5W9-F1
#
_entry.id   AF-A0AA42R5W9-F1
#
_cell.length_a   1.000
_cell.length_b   1.000
_cell.length_c   1.000
_cell.angle_alpha   90.00
_cell.angle_beta   90.00
_cell.angle_gamma   90.00
#
_symmetry.space_group_name_H-M   'P 1'
#
loop_
_entity.id
_entity.type
_entity.pdbx_description
1 polymer ?
#
loop_
_entity_poly.entity_id
_entity_poly.type
_entity_poly.pdbx_seq_one_letter_code
_entity_poly.pdbx_strand_id
1 'polypeptide(L)'
;YEFSGTTEIHIKPRDFSVSILSSEGVSNPYREGQVGKDILSFSYNISDSGPISADMLEISISQDRGSPYRGYCTFYPAGSFAPEQAVPIPTRLVFDSVTHGAGSRHAIRCDRTPVDIRTLGIQDNQPPLEWNDPVNGQGITRFYKLALEFDLTDPMVQRTMGDEMWEGEVEQSGTITIKGTWR
;
A
#
# COMPACT_ATOMS: atom_id res chain seq x y z
N TYR A 1 -5.37 42.67 37.78
CA TYR A 1 -4.94 41.33 37.33
C TYR A 1 -4.71 41.43 35.84
N GLU A 2 -3.44 41.50 35.43
CA GLU A 2 -3.06 41.40 34.01
C GLU A 2 -2.90 39.92 33.65
N PHE A 3 -3.54 39.50 32.57
CA PHE A 3 -3.32 38.20 31.96
C PHE A 3 -2.33 38.38 30.81
N SER A 4 -1.07 37.99 31.03
CA SER A 4 -0.13 37.77 29.93
C SER A 4 -0.43 36.38 29.34
N GLY A 5 -1.19 36.36 28.24
CA GLY A 5 -1.35 35.15 27.45
C GLY A 5 -0.15 35.02 26.51
N THR A 6 0.77 34.11 26.80
CA THR A 6 1.77 33.71 25.80
C THR A 6 1.09 32.81 24.78
N THR A 7 0.68 33.35 23.64
CA THR A 7 0.40 32.53 22.44
C THR A 7 1.73 32.17 21.79
N GLU A 8 2.52 31.34 22.46
CA GLU A 8 3.61 30.63 21.79
C GLU A 8 3.00 29.52 20.93
N ILE A 9 2.79 29.84 19.65
CA ILE A 9 2.51 28.85 18.64
C ILE A 9 3.84 28.19 18.30
N HIS A 10 4.09 26.99 18.84
CA HIS A 10 5.20 26.16 18.39
C HIS A 10 4.88 25.60 17.01
N ILE A 11 5.25 26.33 15.96
CA ILE A 11 5.25 25.83 14.59
C ILE A 11 6.37 24.79 14.51
N LYS A 12 6.02 23.51 14.52
CA LYS A 12 6.98 22.45 14.22
C LYS A 12 7.31 22.55 12.72
N PRO A 13 8.59 22.60 12.35
CA PRO A 13 8.98 22.65 10.95
C PRO A 13 8.39 21.43 10.21
N ARG A 14 7.83 21.65 9.02
CA ARG A 14 7.28 20.55 8.20
C ARG A 14 8.45 19.74 7.63
N ASP A 15 8.80 18.68 8.34
CA ASP A 15 9.86 17.74 7.96
C ASP A 15 9.43 16.85 6.78
N PHE A 16 10.43 16.29 6.10
CA PHE A 16 10.24 15.22 5.10
C PHE A 16 9.35 14.13 5.68
N SER A 17 8.22 13.87 5.03
CA SER A 17 7.24 12.91 5.52
C SER A 17 6.60 12.17 4.37
N VAL A 18 6.31 10.90 4.61
CA VAL A 18 5.47 10.06 3.77
C VAL A 18 4.39 9.47 4.66
N SER A 19 3.18 9.37 4.13
CA SER A 19 2.06 8.72 4.82
C SER A 19 1.32 7.81 3.86
N ILE A 20 0.77 6.74 4.41
CA ILE A 20 -0.18 5.85 3.75
C ILE A 20 -1.31 5.59 4.72
N LEU A 21 -2.54 5.84 4.28
CA LEU A 21 -3.75 5.68 5.07
C LEU A 21 -4.77 4.92 4.25
N SER A 22 -5.50 4.00 4.88
CA SER A 22 -6.67 3.39 4.24
C SER A 22 -7.65 4.48 3.81
N SER A 23 -8.15 4.40 2.57
CA SER A 23 -9.15 5.33 2.06
C SER A 23 -10.49 5.21 2.82
N GLU A 24 -10.71 4.13 3.54
CA GLU A 24 -11.87 3.93 4.43
C GLU A 24 -11.69 4.55 5.82
N GLY A 25 -10.51 5.07 6.14
CA GLY A 25 -10.21 5.65 7.46
C GLY A 25 -10.06 4.60 8.58
N VAL A 26 -9.94 3.32 8.24
CA VAL A 26 -9.73 2.22 9.19
C VAL A 26 -8.27 1.76 9.15
N SER A 27 -7.65 1.58 10.31
CA SER A 27 -6.23 1.18 10.41
C SER A 27 -5.97 -0.25 9.96
N ASN A 28 -6.91 -1.17 10.20
CA ASN A 28 -6.85 -2.57 9.80
C ASN A 28 -8.05 -2.90 8.90
N PRO A 29 -8.03 -2.49 7.62
CA PRO A 29 -9.12 -2.81 6.71
C PRO A 29 -9.22 -4.33 6.52
N TYR A 30 -10.44 -4.83 6.38
CA TYR A 30 -10.75 -6.25 6.20
C TYR A 30 -11.59 -6.45 4.94
N ARG A 31 -11.34 -7.58 4.26
CA ARG A 31 -12.08 -8.03 3.07
C ARG A 31 -12.21 -9.54 3.10
N GLU A 32 -13.35 -10.01 2.61
CA GLU A 32 -13.65 -11.40 2.30
C GLU A 32 -14.18 -11.49 0.86
N GLY A 33 -14.11 -12.66 0.25
CA GLY A 33 -14.61 -12.87 -1.11
C GLY A 33 -14.55 -14.33 -1.52
N GLN A 34 -15.27 -14.64 -2.58
CA GLN A 34 -15.39 -15.97 -3.15
C GLN A 34 -14.30 -16.23 -4.21
N VAL A 35 -13.59 -17.33 -4.03
CA VAL A 35 -12.66 -17.87 -5.03
C VAL A 35 -13.36 -18.11 -6.36
N GLY A 36 -12.71 -17.67 -7.44
CA GLY A 36 -13.19 -17.71 -8.82
C GLY A 36 -14.10 -16.54 -9.21
N LYS A 37 -14.43 -15.62 -8.31
CA LYS A 37 -15.38 -14.53 -8.58
C LYS A 37 -14.89 -13.14 -8.18
N ASP A 38 -14.31 -13.03 -7.00
CA ASP A 38 -14.05 -11.72 -6.40
C ASP A 38 -12.60 -11.27 -6.53
N ILE A 39 -12.39 -9.96 -6.45
CA ILE A 39 -11.09 -9.33 -6.27
C ILE A 39 -11.15 -8.58 -4.94
N LEU A 40 -10.29 -8.93 -3.99
CA LEU A 40 -10.22 -8.21 -2.72
C LEU A 40 -9.40 -6.95 -2.94
N SER A 41 -10.04 -5.78 -2.81
CA SER A 41 -9.39 -4.48 -3.04
C SER A 41 -9.31 -3.66 -1.76
N PHE A 42 -8.09 -3.25 -1.41
CA PHE A 42 -7.76 -2.39 -0.30
C PHE A 42 -7.26 -1.05 -0.84
N SER A 43 -8.03 0.02 -0.66
CA SER A 43 -7.70 1.35 -1.19
C SER A 43 -6.93 2.17 -0.17
N TYR A 44 -5.91 2.88 -0.64
CA TYR A 44 -5.04 3.72 0.16
C TYR A 44 -4.87 5.12 -0.45
N ASN A 45 -4.88 6.12 0.43
CA ASN A 45 -4.44 7.47 0.15
C ASN A 45 -2.99 7.60 0.62
N ILE A 46 -2.12 8.03 -0.28
CA ILE A 46 -0.70 8.26 0.01
C ILE A 46 -0.43 9.75 -0.07
N SER A 47 0.44 10.26 0.79
CA SER A 47 0.99 11.61 0.65
C SER A 47 2.49 11.63 0.88
N ASP A 48 3.22 12.41 0.09
CA ASP A 48 4.60 12.79 0.39
C ASP A 48 4.70 14.32 0.53
N SER A 49 5.47 14.77 1.52
CA SER A 49 5.61 16.18 1.83
C SER A 49 7.05 16.51 2.21
N GLY A 50 7.54 17.65 1.73
CA GLY A 50 8.86 18.19 2.05
C GLY A 50 9.16 19.46 1.27
N PRO A 51 10.33 20.08 1.45
CA PRO A 51 10.80 21.18 0.61
C PRO A 51 10.78 20.83 -0.89
N ILE A 52 11.05 19.56 -1.21
CA ILE A 52 10.88 18.95 -2.53
C ILE A 52 10.06 17.65 -2.39
N SER A 53 9.47 17.21 -3.50
CA SER A 53 8.83 15.89 -3.58
C SER A 53 9.86 14.77 -3.44
N ALA A 54 9.45 13.63 -2.90
CA ALA A 54 10.33 12.47 -2.78
C ALA A 54 10.76 11.95 -4.16
N ASP A 55 12.06 11.75 -4.36
CA ASP A 55 12.63 11.18 -5.59
C ASP A 55 12.14 9.76 -5.84
N MET A 56 12.00 8.98 -4.76
CA MET A 56 11.52 7.60 -4.79
C MET A 56 10.38 7.43 -3.79
N LEU A 57 9.35 6.69 -4.21
CA LEU A 57 8.26 6.22 -3.35
C LEU A 57 8.17 4.70 -3.45
N GLU A 58 8.78 4.02 -2.50
CA GLU A 58 8.89 2.57 -2.50
C GLU A 58 7.73 1.96 -1.72
N ILE A 59 6.96 1.06 -2.36
CA ILE A 59 5.95 0.23 -1.71
C ILE A 59 6.47 -1.20 -1.59
N SER A 60 6.28 -1.80 -0.43
CA SER A 60 6.57 -3.22 -0.19
C SER A 60 5.45 -3.86 0.61
N ILE A 61 5.28 -5.17 0.44
CA ILE A 61 4.26 -5.95 1.14
C ILE A 61 4.93 -7.09 1.88
N SER A 62 4.48 -7.33 3.10
CA SER A 62 4.75 -8.56 3.84
C SER A 62 3.48 -9.17 4.37
N GLN A 63 3.46 -10.48 4.44
CA GLN A 63 2.47 -11.24 5.19
C GLN A 63 2.97 -11.52 6.61
N ASP A 64 2.04 -11.61 7.56
CA ASP A 64 2.37 -11.81 8.97
C ASP A 64 2.71 -13.28 9.27
N ARG A 65 2.18 -14.20 8.47
CA ARG A 65 2.31 -15.64 8.66
C ARG A 65 2.69 -16.35 7.36
N GLY A 66 3.39 -17.47 7.49
CA GLY A 66 3.83 -18.27 6.35
C GLY A 66 4.95 -17.62 5.53
N SER A 67 5.15 -18.07 4.30
CA SER A 67 6.21 -17.56 3.40
C SER A 67 5.71 -17.42 1.96
N PRO A 68 6.03 -16.32 1.26
CA PRO A 68 5.52 -16.10 -0.09
C PRO A 68 5.99 -17.20 -1.04
N TYR A 69 5.16 -17.55 -2.01
CA TYR A 69 5.48 -18.58 -3.00
C TYR A 69 5.74 -17.94 -4.35
N ARG A 70 7.00 -18.00 -4.83
CA ARG A 70 7.43 -17.39 -6.10
C ARG A 70 7.11 -15.89 -6.20
N GLY A 71 6.89 -15.23 -5.07
CA GLY A 71 6.49 -13.82 -4.96
C GLY A 71 5.02 -13.60 -4.67
N TYR A 72 4.15 -14.59 -4.88
CA TYR A 72 2.74 -14.51 -4.52
C TYR A 72 2.55 -14.51 -3.01
N CYS A 73 1.55 -13.75 -2.55
CA CYS A 73 1.04 -13.90 -1.19
C CYS A 73 0.45 -15.31 -1.03
N THR A 74 0.60 -15.89 0.15
CA THR A 74 0.09 -17.23 0.46
C THR A 74 -0.97 -17.13 1.54
N PHE A 75 -2.14 -17.71 1.29
CA PHE A 75 -3.25 -17.76 2.24
C PHE A 75 -3.35 -19.17 2.82
N TYR A 76 -3.75 -19.29 4.08
CA TYR A 76 -3.73 -20.56 4.80
C TYR A 76 -5.09 -20.84 5.46
N PRO A 77 -5.49 -22.12 5.61
CA PRO A 77 -6.60 -22.47 6.47
C PRO A 77 -6.38 -21.96 7.90
N ALA A 78 -7.45 -21.61 8.60
CA ALA A 78 -7.38 -21.11 9.97
C ALA A 78 -6.59 -22.08 10.87
N GLY A 79 -5.56 -21.56 11.55
CA GLY A 79 -4.72 -22.33 12.47
C GLY A 79 -3.67 -23.24 11.82
N SER A 80 -3.58 -23.28 10.48
CA SER A 80 -2.52 -23.99 9.75
C SER A 80 -1.48 -23.02 9.18
N PHE A 81 -0.23 -23.49 9.12
CA PHE A 81 0.88 -22.82 8.43
C PHE A 81 1.64 -23.78 7.52
N ALA A 82 1.03 -24.92 7.22
CA ALA A 82 1.66 -25.97 6.45
C ALA A 82 1.82 -25.52 4.98
N PRO A 83 3.04 -25.46 4.42
CA PRO A 83 3.27 -24.92 3.08
C PRO A 83 2.46 -25.61 1.98
N GLU A 84 2.17 -26.90 2.12
CA GLU A 84 1.38 -27.70 1.18
C GLU A 84 -0.12 -27.32 1.17
N GLN A 85 -0.62 -26.69 2.23
CA GLN A 85 -2.00 -26.20 2.33
C GLN A 85 -2.12 -24.73 1.95
N ALA A 86 -0.99 -24.08 1.64
CA ALA A 86 -0.96 -22.67 1.28
C ALA A 86 -1.52 -22.46 -0.13
N VAL A 87 -2.37 -21.47 -0.29
CA VAL A 87 -2.95 -21.08 -1.59
C VAL A 87 -2.24 -19.81 -2.06
N PRO A 88 -1.49 -19.84 -3.18
CA PRO A 88 -0.86 -18.66 -3.74
C PRO A 88 -1.90 -17.76 -4.40
N ILE A 89 -1.95 -16.48 -4.00
CA ILE A 89 -2.88 -15.49 -4.55
C ILE A 89 -2.11 -14.40 -5.29
N PRO A 90 -2.44 -14.14 -6.57
CA PRO A 90 -1.89 -13.00 -7.31
C PRO A 90 -2.22 -11.67 -6.64
N THR A 91 -1.19 -10.86 -6.47
CA THR A 91 -1.30 -9.56 -5.81
C THR A 91 -0.79 -8.46 -6.74
N ARG A 92 -1.54 -7.35 -6.83
CA ARG A 92 -1.21 -6.22 -7.70
C ARG A 92 -1.49 -4.87 -7.05
N LEU A 93 -0.67 -3.89 -7.39
CA LEU A 93 -0.95 -2.48 -7.18
C LEU A 93 -1.78 -1.96 -8.36
N VAL A 94 -2.80 -1.18 -8.07
CA VAL A 94 -3.66 -0.53 -9.06
C VAL A 94 -3.70 0.96 -8.80
N PHE A 95 -3.34 1.76 -9.79
CA PHE A 95 -3.34 3.22 -9.69
C PHE A 95 -3.40 3.86 -11.08
N ASP A 96 -3.76 5.14 -11.14
CA ASP A 96 -3.69 5.90 -12.38
C ASP A 96 -2.22 6.25 -12.66
N SER A 97 -1.78 5.94 -13.88
CA SER A 97 -0.41 6.16 -14.32
C SER A 97 -0.36 7.18 -15.45
N VAL A 98 0.58 8.10 -15.39
CA VAL A 98 0.86 9.04 -16.48
C VAL A 98 1.41 8.34 -17.73
N THR A 99 2.01 7.16 -17.59
CA THR A 99 2.59 6.39 -18.70
C THR A 99 1.64 5.32 -19.23
N HIS A 100 0.79 4.74 -18.37
CA HIS A 100 -0.05 3.57 -18.71
C HIS A 100 -1.57 3.85 -18.65
N GLY A 101 -1.98 5.02 -18.15
CA GLY A 101 -3.37 5.44 -18.08
C GLY A 101 -4.09 5.02 -16.80
N ALA A 102 -5.41 5.22 -16.80
CA ALA A 102 -6.25 4.98 -15.63
C ALA A 102 -6.36 3.50 -15.26
N GLY A 103 -6.33 3.19 -13.96
CA GLY A 103 -6.47 1.82 -13.45
C GLY A 103 -5.34 0.87 -13.90
N SER A 104 -4.14 1.40 -14.08
CA SER A 104 -2.95 0.62 -14.44
C SER A 104 -2.62 -0.40 -13.36
N ARG A 105 -2.27 -1.63 -13.76
CA ARG A 105 -2.05 -2.77 -12.87
C ARG A 105 -0.59 -3.20 -12.89
N HIS A 106 0.03 -3.29 -11.73
CA HIS A 106 1.41 -3.71 -11.57
C HIS A 106 1.49 -4.85 -10.55
N ALA A 107 2.02 -6.00 -10.94
CA ALA A 107 2.23 -7.10 -10.01
C ALA A 107 3.19 -6.68 -8.89
N ILE A 108 2.89 -7.06 -7.65
CA ILE A 108 3.74 -6.81 -6.49
C ILE A 108 3.93 -8.10 -5.72
N ARG A 109 5.14 -8.25 -5.17
CA ARG A 109 5.54 -9.45 -4.42
C ARG A 109 5.29 -9.26 -2.94
N CYS A 110 4.97 -10.35 -2.25
CA CYS A 110 4.71 -10.35 -0.81
C CYS A 110 5.96 -10.69 0.04
N ASP A 111 7.15 -10.61 -0.56
CA ASP A 111 8.45 -10.95 0.02
C ASP A 111 9.27 -9.72 0.45
N ARG A 112 8.59 -8.58 0.71
CA ARG A 112 9.19 -7.29 1.07
C ARG A 112 10.07 -6.65 -0.02
N THR A 113 10.08 -7.19 -1.23
CA THR A 113 10.78 -6.54 -2.35
C THR A 113 10.11 -5.20 -2.65
N PRO A 114 10.82 -4.07 -2.54
CA PRO A 114 10.25 -2.76 -2.80
C PRO A 114 10.00 -2.54 -4.30
N VAL A 115 8.93 -1.81 -4.61
CA VAL A 115 8.60 -1.32 -5.94
C VAL A 115 8.49 0.19 -5.87
N ASP A 116 9.29 0.90 -6.67
CA ASP A 116 9.22 2.36 -6.74
C ASP A 116 8.09 2.81 -7.68
N ILE A 117 6.99 3.28 -7.10
CA ILE A 117 5.80 3.69 -7.86
C ILE A 117 6.01 4.98 -8.66
N ARG A 118 7.05 5.77 -8.36
CA ARG A 118 7.45 6.92 -9.19
C ARG A 118 7.89 6.47 -10.57
N THR A 119 8.71 5.42 -10.63
CA THR A 119 9.21 4.85 -11.90
C THR A 119 8.09 4.22 -12.73
N LEU A 120 7.00 3.80 -12.08
CA LEU A 120 5.78 3.31 -12.72
C LEU A 120 4.82 4.43 -13.16
N GLY A 121 5.20 5.69 -12.92
CA GLY A 121 4.47 6.87 -13.36
C GLY A 121 3.19 7.13 -12.57
N ILE A 122 3.13 6.83 -11.26
CA ILE A 122 1.93 7.15 -10.46
C ILE A 122 1.52 8.61 -10.61
N GLN A 123 0.23 8.84 -10.86
CA GLN A 123 -0.34 10.17 -11.08
C GLN A 123 -0.86 10.78 -9.77
N ASP A 124 -0.69 12.09 -9.63
CA ASP A 124 -1.29 12.85 -8.53
C ASP A 124 -2.83 12.73 -8.59
N ASN A 125 -3.47 12.42 -7.46
CA ASN A 125 -4.93 12.28 -7.37
C ASN A 125 -5.66 13.63 -7.26
N GLN A 126 -4.92 14.69 -6.92
CA GLN A 126 -5.37 16.07 -6.78
C GLN A 126 -4.18 17.01 -7.02
N PRO A 127 -4.42 18.29 -7.31
CA PRO A 127 -3.34 19.26 -7.49
C PRO A 127 -2.38 19.27 -6.28
N PRO A 128 -1.05 19.28 -6.51
CA PRO A 128 -0.09 19.41 -5.42
C PRO A 128 -0.36 20.66 -4.57
N LEU A 129 -0.21 20.54 -3.26
CA LEU A 129 -0.34 21.64 -2.33
C LEU A 129 1.02 22.26 -2.08
N GLU A 130 1.22 23.47 -2.58
CA GLU A 130 2.34 24.31 -2.18
C GLU A 130 2.07 24.93 -0.81
N TRP A 131 3.08 24.95 0.05
CA TRP A 131 3.01 25.57 1.36
C TRP A 131 4.27 26.37 1.63
N ASN A 132 4.14 27.37 2.51
CA ASN A 132 5.26 28.20 2.94
C ASN A 132 5.36 28.14 4.46
N ASP A 133 6.48 27.61 4.95
CA ASP A 133 6.83 27.55 6.35
C ASP A 133 7.77 28.72 6.68
N PRO A 134 7.47 29.55 7.69
CA PRO A 134 8.31 30.69 8.05
C PRO A 134 9.76 30.34 8.42
N VAL A 135 10.03 29.08 8.78
CA VAL A 135 11.34 28.57 9.23
C VAL A 135 12.03 27.77 8.14
N ASN A 136 11.30 26.85 7.49
CA ASN A 136 11.86 25.93 6.48
C ASN A 136 11.71 26.43 5.03
N GLY A 137 11.00 27.54 4.80
CA GLY A 137 10.73 28.08 3.48
C GLY A 137 9.58 27.36 2.76
N GLN A 138 9.61 27.41 1.44
CA GLN A 138 8.57 26.80 0.60
C GLN A 138 8.72 25.28 0.52
N GLY A 139 7.61 24.59 0.36
CA GLY A 139 7.58 23.16 0.11
C GLY A 139 6.32 22.71 -0.60
N ILE A 140 6.24 21.42 -0.85
CA ILE A 140 5.18 20.79 -1.62
C ILE A 140 4.67 19.54 -0.91
N THR A 141 3.36 19.33 -0.98
CA THR A 141 2.73 18.06 -0.62
C THR A 141 2.01 17.51 -1.85
N ARG A 142 2.31 16.26 -2.20
CA ARG A 142 1.61 15.53 -3.25
C ARG A 142 0.79 14.39 -2.67
N PHE A 143 -0.20 13.97 -3.43
CA PHE A 143 -1.20 13.01 -2.97
C PHE A 143 -1.49 12.01 -4.08
N TYR A 144 -1.57 10.73 -3.73
CA TYR A 144 -1.82 9.65 -4.68
C TYR A 144 -2.93 8.73 -4.15
N LYS A 145 -3.61 8.05 -5.08
CA LYS A 145 -4.48 6.93 -4.76
C LYS A 145 -3.89 5.66 -5.33
N LEU A 146 -3.94 4.62 -4.53
CA LEU A 146 -3.49 3.29 -4.91
C LEU A 146 -4.40 2.26 -4.27
N ALA A 147 -4.73 1.19 -5.00
CA ALA A 147 -5.36 0.02 -4.44
C ALA A 147 -4.39 -1.16 -4.46
N LEU A 148 -4.38 -1.93 -3.37
CA LEU A 148 -3.78 -3.25 -3.30
C LEU A 148 -4.88 -4.27 -3.57
N GLU A 149 -4.74 -5.02 -4.65
CA GLU A 149 -5.71 -6.05 -5.05
C GLU A 149 -5.12 -7.45 -4.90
N PHE A 150 -5.95 -8.36 -4.37
CA PHE A 150 -5.75 -9.80 -4.37
C PHE A 150 -6.76 -10.42 -5.33
N ASP A 151 -6.27 -11.03 -6.41
CA ASP A 151 -7.11 -11.55 -7.48
C ASP A 151 -7.53 -12.99 -7.18
N LEU A 152 -8.77 -13.19 -6.72
CA LEU A 152 -9.32 -14.52 -6.49
C LEU A 152 -9.94 -15.11 -7.76
N THR A 153 -9.98 -14.37 -8.87
CA THR A 153 -10.52 -14.87 -10.16
C THR A 153 -9.49 -15.67 -10.96
N ASP A 154 -8.21 -15.54 -10.62
CA ASP A 154 -7.13 -16.25 -11.30
C ASP A 154 -7.25 -17.77 -11.10
N PRO A 155 -7.25 -18.59 -12.17
CA PRO A 155 -7.36 -20.05 -12.04
C PRO A 155 -6.34 -20.70 -11.11
N MET A 156 -5.16 -20.09 -10.92
CA MET A 156 -4.13 -20.58 -10.01
C MET A 156 -4.62 -20.67 -8.56
N VAL A 157 -5.56 -19.81 -8.14
CA VAL A 157 -6.04 -19.80 -6.75
C VAL A 157 -6.87 -21.03 -6.39
N GLN A 158 -7.26 -21.86 -7.36
CA GLN A 158 -7.99 -23.11 -7.12
C GLN A 158 -7.09 -24.24 -6.58
N ARG A 159 -5.78 -24.01 -6.50
CA ARG A 159 -4.80 -25.02 -6.13
C ARG A 159 -3.88 -24.52 -5.03
N THR A 160 -3.44 -25.45 -4.18
CA THR A 160 -2.40 -25.16 -3.20
C THR A 160 -1.02 -25.11 -3.86
N MET A 161 0.00 -24.71 -3.11
CA MET A 161 1.40 -24.80 -3.52
C MET A 161 1.84 -26.24 -3.85
N GLY A 162 1.16 -27.24 -3.29
CA GLY A 162 1.36 -28.66 -3.58
C GLY A 162 0.71 -29.14 -4.87
N ASP A 163 0.03 -28.26 -5.62
CA ASP A 163 -0.77 -28.57 -6.82
C ASP A 163 -2.02 -29.42 -6.54
N GLU A 164 -2.52 -29.37 -5.30
CA GLU A 164 -3.75 -30.05 -4.89
C GLU A 164 -4.95 -29.10 -4.95
N MET A 165 -6.11 -29.64 -5.34
CA MET A 165 -7.37 -28.92 -5.17
C MET A 165 -7.68 -28.77 -3.69
N TRP A 166 -8.29 -27.65 -3.30
CA TRP A 166 -8.64 -27.38 -1.91
C TRP A 166 -10.08 -26.89 -1.80
N GLU A 167 -10.64 -27.05 -0.60
CA GLU A 167 -11.96 -26.57 -0.23
C GLU A 167 -11.90 -25.90 1.14
N GLY A 168 -12.85 -25.00 1.40
CA GLY A 168 -12.99 -24.31 2.68
C GLY A 168 -12.58 -22.85 2.60
N GLU A 169 -12.09 -22.32 3.72
CA GLU A 169 -11.72 -20.92 3.88
C GLU A 169 -10.23 -20.80 4.15
N VAL A 170 -9.60 -19.79 3.55
CA VAL A 170 -8.20 -19.44 3.78
C VAL A 170 -8.10 -17.97 4.15
N GLU A 171 -7.21 -17.66 5.08
CA GLU A 171 -6.99 -16.32 5.62
C GLU A 171 -5.54 -15.89 5.49
N GLN A 172 -5.33 -14.59 5.44
CA GLN A 172 -4.01 -13.97 5.58
C GLN A 172 -4.15 -12.55 6.14
N SER A 173 -3.16 -12.12 6.90
CA SER A 173 -2.95 -10.73 7.30
C SER A 173 -1.55 -10.28 6.91
N GLY A 174 -1.35 -8.97 6.82
CA GLY A 174 -0.06 -8.43 6.40
C GLY A 174 0.05 -6.93 6.56
N THR A 175 1.20 -6.43 6.15
CA THR A 175 1.55 -5.01 6.22
C THR A 175 1.95 -4.52 4.84
N ILE A 176 1.35 -3.40 4.43
CA ILE A 176 1.82 -2.58 3.32
C ILE A 176 2.67 -1.44 3.90
N THR A 177 3.90 -1.32 3.41
CA THR A 177 4.84 -0.28 3.87
C THR A 177 5.15 0.65 2.71
N ILE A 178 5.10 1.95 2.98
CA ILE A 178 5.61 2.98 2.07
C ILE A 178 6.86 3.63 2.65
N LYS A 179 7.82 3.92 1.78
CA LYS A 179 9.05 4.64 2.12
C LYS A 179 9.34 5.72 1.09
N GLY A 180 9.47 6.96 1.54
CA GLY A 180 9.96 8.07 0.73
C GLY A 180 11.47 8.22 0.88
N THR A 181 12.15 8.56 -0.22
CA THR A 181 13.57 8.96 -0.20
C THR A 181 13.73 10.29 -0.92
N TRP A 182 14.47 11.22 -0.30
CA TRP A 182 14.83 12.53 -0.83
C TRP A 182 16.35 12.60 -0.95
N ARG A 183 16.88 13.10 -2.06
CA ARG A 183 18.32 13.20 -2.36
C ARG A 183 18.76 14.60 -2.72
#